data_AF-A0A518AI15-F1
#
_entry.id   AF-A0A518AI15-F1
#
_cell.length_a   1.000
_cell.length_b   1.000
_cell.length_c   1.000
_cell.angle_alpha   90.00
_cell.angle_beta   90.00
_cell.angle_gamma   90.00
#
_symmetry.space_group_name_H-M   'P 1'
#
loop_
_entity.id
_entity.type
_entity.pdbx_description
1 polymer ?
#
loop_
_entity_poly.entity_id
_entity_poly.type
_entity_poly.pdbx_seq_one_letter_code
_entity_poly.pdbx_strand_id
1 'polypeptide(L)'
;MLNRSALLALPLMAVCLAMSFASRTNAMGGTSMVATEGQPAFILPGLPEGTAAVLNDPARTFGWNSWFSEWPNDVNQYAFKIESTDDVNRLLELLAAIQCDVRQVKLSHLKEPSGLGWVTKLDEGNDTPVVFSVGNQKRIDQWYAQVRKPFGVMEFTAAPVAVPPTLTLFVQNEKIKLDELKIPDGLAVDFGYVPTVFHQANTKLEAGTEKPDSTSLIEKAKEAADQPTSETLDHIAKYLEARREQQAGQEEPCVETNEE
;
A
#
# COMPACT_ATOMS: atom_id res chain seq x y z
N MET A 1 39.07 51.69 26.27
CA MET A 1 38.63 50.60 27.18
C MET A 1 37.39 49.97 26.58
N LEU A 2 37.50 48.82 25.92
CA LEU A 2 36.32 48.09 25.47
C LEU A 2 35.60 47.52 26.70
N ASN A 3 34.31 47.82 26.80
CA ASN A 3 33.45 47.46 27.92
C ASN A 3 33.37 45.91 27.98
N ARG A 4 33.88 45.30 29.05
CA ARG A 4 33.93 43.82 29.21
C ARG A 4 32.56 43.15 29.04
N SER A 5 31.48 43.90 29.28
CA SER A 5 30.10 43.47 29.07
C SER A 5 29.73 43.21 27.59
N ALA A 6 30.43 43.84 26.63
CA ALA A 6 30.19 43.64 25.20
C ALA A 6 30.82 42.36 24.65
N LEU A 7 31.88 41.83 25.28
CA LEU A 7 32.56 40.60 24.84
C LEU A 7 31.78 39.31 25.16
N LEU A 8 30.86 39.34 26.13
CA LEU A 8 30.03 38.19 26.50
C LEU A 8 28.67 38.15 25.78
N ALA A 9 28.23 39.26 25.18
CA ALA A 9 26.94 39.35 24.49
C ALA A 9 26.93 38.62 23.13
N LEU A 10 28.06 38.65 22.41
CA LEU A 10 28.23 37.99 21.10
C LEU A 10 28.09 36.46 21.14
N PRO A 11 28.78 35.70 22.03
CA PRO A 11 28.59 34.25 22.10
C PRO A 11 27.19 33.86 22.57
N LEU A 12 26.57 34.62 23.48
CA LEU A 12 25.21 34.34 23.95
C LEU A 12 24.18 34.56 22.83
N MET A 13 24.32 35.61 22.03
CA MET A 13 23.45 35.88 20.90
C MET A 13 23.62 34.83 19.78
N ALA A 14 24.84 34.35 19.54
CA ALA A 14 25.10 33.24 18.61
C ALA A 14 24.47 31.91 19.08
N VAL A 15 24.52 31.61 20.39
CA VAL A 15 23.86 30.44 20.99
C VAL A 15 22.33 30.56 20.89
N CYS A 16 21.75 31.73 21.19
CA CYS A 16 20.31 31.96 21.04
C CYS A 16 19.84 31.85 19.57
N LEU A 17 20.62 32.36 18.61
CA LEU A 17 20.33 32.17 17.18
C LEU A 17 20.38 30.69 16.79
N ALA A 18 21.43 29.98 17.17
CA ALA A 18 21.58 28.54 16.89
C ALA A 18 20.44 27.71 17.49
N MET A 19 19.99 28.02 18.71
CA MET A 19 18.83 27.36 19.33
C MET A 19 17.49 27.72 18.65
N SER A 20 17.38 28.91 18.05
CA SER A 20 16.20 29.34 17.29
C SER A 20 16.09 28.66 15.92
N PHE A 21 17.22 28.25 15.32
CA PHE A 21 17.24 27.43 14.10
C PHE A 21 17.04 25.94 14.38
N ALA A 22 17.55 25.42 15.52
CA ALA A 22 17.40 24.02 15.90
C ALA A 22 15.94 23.60 16.20
N SER A 23 15.06 24.56 16.50
CA SER A 23 13.65 24.32 16.83
C SER A 23 12.68 24.46 15.64
N ARG A 24 13.19 24.68 14.42
CA ARG A 24 12.41 24.68 13.17
C ARG A 24 12.90 23.63 12.18
N THR A 25 13.00 22.37 12.61
CA THR A 25 13.08 21.26 11.67
C THR A 25 11.70 21.09 11.04
N ASN A 26 11.48 21.73 9.89
CA ASN A 26 10.27 21.48 9.11
C ASN A 26 10.27 20.01 8.67
N ALA A 27 9.13 19.36 8.78
CA ALA A 27 8.99 18.02 8.24
C ALA A 27 9.12 18.06 6.71
N MET A 28 9.82 17.07 6.15
CA MET A 28 10.08 16.97 4.72
C MET A 28 9.37 15.75 4.16
N GLY A 29 8.90 15.85 2.93
CA GLY A 29 8.37 14.70 2.20
C GLY A 29 8.73 14.76 0.73
N GLY A 30 8.59 13.63 0.07
CA GLY A 30 8.83 13.51 -1.36
C GLY A 30 8.62 12.10 -1.85
N THR A 31 9.09 11.86 -3.07
CA THR A 31 9.00 10.57 -3.74
C THR A 31 10.39 10.17 -4.19
N SER A 32 10.78 8.94 -3.87
CA SER A 32 12.03 8.36 -4.35
C SER A 32 11.75 7.23 -5.32
N MET A 33 12.49 7.19 -6.43
CA MET A 33 12.50 6.02 -7.32
C MET A 33 13.27 4.89 -6.63
N VAL A 34 12.65 3.72 -6.51
CA VAL A 34 13.26 2.52 -5.91
C VAL A 34 13.50 1.39 -6.91
N ALA A 35 12.97 1.52 -8.13
CA ALA A 35 13.29 0.63 -9.23
C ALA A 35 13.11 1.32 -10.59
N THR A 36 13.89 0.89 -11.58
CA THR A 36 13.87 1.37 -12.97
C THR A 36 13.77 0.20 -13.91
N GLU A 37 13.15 0.41 -15.08
CA GLU A 37 12.87 -0.65 -16.05
C GLU A 37 14.16 -1.33 -16.51
N GLY A 38 14.12 -2.65 -16.66
CA GLY A 38 15.26 -3.47 -17.09
C GLY A 38 16.40 -3.60 -16.08
N GLN A 39 16.33 -2.96 -14.91
CA GLN A 39 17.31 -3.12 -13.83
C GLN A 39 16.76 -4.03 -12.72
N PRO A 40 17.59 -4.85 -12.08
CA PRO A 40 17.17 -5.59 -10.89
C PRO A 40 16.70 -4.62 -9.79
N ALA A 41 15.54 -4.90 -9.20
CA ALA A 41 15.05 -4.16 -8.05
C ALA A 41 15.86 -4.53 -6.80
N PHE A 42 16.20 -3.53 -5.98
CA PHE A 42 16.81 -3.78 -4.68
C PHE A 42 15.79 -4.38 -3.72
N ILE A 43 16.10 -5.56 -3.17
CA ILE A 43 15.23 -6.24 -2.21
C ILE A 43 15.56 -5.76 -0.81
N LEU A 44 14.66 -4.97 -0.23
CA LEU A 44 14.84 -4.48 1.13
C LEU A 44 14.91 -5.65 2.12
N PRO A 45 15.88 -5.65 3.07
CA PRO A 45 15.90 -6.63 4.14
C PRO A 45 14.61 -6.59 4.96
N GLY A 46 14.03 -7.76 5.25
CA GLY A 46 12.80 -7.89 6.03
C GLY A 46 11.51 -7.91 5.23
N LEU A 47 11.58 -7.86 3.88
CA LEU A 47 10.42 -8.21 3.05
C LEU A 47 10.13 -9.72 3.12
N PRO A 48 8.86 -10.14 2.94
CA PRO A 48 8.48 -11.55 2.91
C PRO A 48 9.25 -12.36 1.85
N GLU A 49 9.54 -13.61 2.14
CA GLU A 49 10.20 -14.51 1.19
C GLU A 49 9.32 -14.71 -0.07
N GLY A 50 9.94 -14.77 -1.25
CA GLY A 50 9.24 -14.82 -2.55
C GLY A 50 8.97 -13.46 -3.18
N THR A 51 8.99 -12.36 -2.41
CA THR A 51 8.75 -10.99 -2.93
C THR A 51 9.68 -10.62 -4.09
N ALA A 52 10.92 -11.10 -4.06
CA ALA A 52 11.92 -10.79 -5.10
C ALA A 52 11.50 -11.22 -6.51
N ALA A 53 10.68 -12.27 -6.64
CA ALA A 53 10.20 -12.76 -7.93
C ALA A 53 9.23 -11.76 -8.58
N VAL A 54 8.29 -11.20 -7.80
CA VAL A 54 7.39 -10.14 -8.28
C VAL A 54 8.17 -8.86 -8.60
N LEU A 55 9.11 -8.47 -7.73
CA LEU A 55 9.86 -7.21 -7.91
C LEU A 55 10.85 -7.22 -9.08
N ASN A 56 11.27 -8.39 -9.53
CA ASN A 56 12.17 -8.54 -10.69
C ASN A 56 11.46 -9.11 -11.91
N ASP A 57 10.14 -9.07 -11.92
CA ASP A 57 9.39 -9.49 -13.08
C ASP A 57 9.75 -8.65 -14.31
N PRO A 58 9.89 -9.25 -15.51
CA PRO A 58 10.17 -8.49 -16.73
C PRO A 58 9.11 -7.44 -17.08
N ALA A 59 7.86 -7.63 -16.65
CA ALA A 59 6.79 -6.66 -16.87
C ALA A 59 6.91 -5.40 -15.99
N ARG A 60 7.78 -5.40 -14.97
CA ARG A 60 7.93 -4.26 -14.07
C ARG A 60 8.60 -3.10 -14.80
N THR A 61 7.93 -1.95 -14.83
CA THR A 61 8.47 -0.73 -15.42
C THR A 61 9.25 0.05 -14.37
N PHE A 62 8.58 0.66 -13.41
CA PHE A 62 9.21 1.50 -12.39
C PHE A 62 8.67 1.20 -11.00
N GLY A 63 9.42 1.61 -9.98
CA GLY A 63 9.00 1.53 -8.60
C GLY A 63 9.35 2.79 -7.84
N TRP A 64 8.55 3.13 -6.84
CA TRP A 64 8.72 4.31 -6.03
C TRP A 64 8.34 4.08 -4.57
N ASN A 65 8.75 5.02 -3.72
CA ASN A 65 8.43 5.11 -2.31
C ASN A 65 8.08 6.57 -2.01
N SER A 66 6.83 6.80 -1.60
CA SER A 66 6.44 8.08 -1.01
C SER A 66 7.01 8.12 0.41
N TRP A 67 7.78 9.15 0.74
CA TRP A 67 8.42 9.27 2.04
C TRP A 67 8.14 10.60 2.73
N PHE A 68 8.21 10.56 4.05
CA PHE A 68 8.16 11.70 4.94
C PHE A 68 9.18 11.52 6.07
N SER A 69 9.87 12.58 6.48
CA SER A 69 11.00 12.52 7.42
C SER A 69 10.64 11.95 8.78
N GLU A 70 9.37 12.05 9.17
CA GLU A 70 8.86 11.61 10.47
C GLU A 70 8.18 10.23 10.42
N TRP A 71 8.02 9.64 9.23
CA TRP A 71 7.32 8.38 8.99
C TRP A 71 8.28 7.21 8.72
N PRO A 72 7.84 5.96 8.89
CA PRO A 72 8.69 4.80 8.63
C PRO A 72 9.09 4.66 7.16
N ASN A 73 8.28 5.17 6.22
CA ASN A 73 8.51 5.11 4.77
C ASN A 73 8.68 3.66 4.28
N ASP A 74 7.85 2.76 4.78
CA ASP A 74 7.99 1.32 4.61
C ASP A 74 7.36 0.77 3.32
N VAL A 75 6.38 1.48 2.74
CA VAL A 75 5.61 1.00 1.59
C VAL A 75 6.32 1.34 0.28
N ASN A 76 6.75 0.32 -0.44
CA ASN A 76 7.19 0.46 -1.83
C ASN A 76 6.08 0.03 -2.79
N GLN A 77 6.02 0.70 -3.92
CA GLN A 77 5.04 0.45 -4.96
C GLN A 77 5.75 0.28 -6.31
N TYR A 78 5.24 -0.61 -7.15
CA TYR A 78 5.85 -1.01 -8.41
C TYR A 78 4.79 -1.13 -9.49
N ALA A 79 4.97 -0.43 -10.60
CA ALA A 79 4.10 -0.47 -11.76
C ALA A 79 4.51 -1.60 -12.71
N PHE A 80 3.51 -2.22 -13.33
CA PHE A 80 3.71 -3.29 -14.31
C PHE A 80 3.01 -2.93 -15.61
N LYS A 81 3.75 -3.07 -16.70
CA LYS A 81 3.19 -3.03 -18.05
C LYS A 81 2.61 -4.41 -18.35
N ILE A 82 1.31 -4.45 -18.61
CA ILE A 82 0.61 -5.68 -18.98
C ILE A 82 0.33 -5.62 -20.48
N GLU A 83 0.59 -6.72 -21.17
CA GLU A 83 0.28 -6.87 -22.60
C GLU A 83 -0.90 -7.81 -22.80
N SER A 84 -1.12 -8.73 -21.86
CA SER A 84 -2.19 -9.72 -21.90
C SER A 84 -2.69 -10.12 -20.52
N THR A 85 -3.85 -10.77 -20.46
CA THR A 85 -4.36 -11.36 -19.21
C THR A 85 -3.44 -12.45 -18.64
N ASP A 86 -2.65 -13.11 -19.47
CA ASP A 86 -1.66 -14.09 -19.01
C ASP A 86 -0.56 -13.43 -18.15
N ASP A 87 -0.18 -12.19 -18.44
CA ASP A 87 0.76 -11.44 -17.58
C ASP A 87 0.16 -11.19 -16.20
N VAL A 88 -1.13 -10.85 -16.13
CA VAL A 88 -1.83 -10.63 -14.86
C VAL A 88 -1.91 -11.94 -14.06
N ASN A 89 -2.28 -13.04 -14.72
CA ASN A 89 -2.37 -14.36 -14.09
C ASN A 89 -1.01 -14.83 -13.56
N ARG A 90 0.06 -14.62 -14.32
CA ARG A 90 1.42 -14.89 -13.87
C ARG A 90 1.81 -14.06 -12.65
N LEU A 91 1.45 -12.76 -12.59
CA LEU A 91 1.68 -11.94 -11.40
C LEU A 91 0.88 -12.43 -10.19
N LEU A 92 -0.35 -12.89 -10.39
CA LEU A 92 -1.18 -13.49 -9.33
C LEU A 92 -0.56 -14.77 -8.77
N GLU A 93 0.01 -15.63 -9.61
CA GLU A 93 0.78 -16.81 -9.18
C GLU A 93 2.01 -16.42 -8.37
N LEU A 94 2.77 -15.41 -8.83
CA LEU A 94 3.94 -14.92 -8.10
C LEU A 94 3.55 -14.30 -6.75
N LEU A 95 2.43 -13.57 -6.68
CA LEU A 95 1.87 -13.05 -5.43
C LEU A 95 1.49 -14.19 -4.47
N ALA A 96 0.84 -15.24 -4.98
CA ALA A 96 0.45 -16.40 -4.18
C ALA A 96 1.67 -17.16 -3.62
N ALA A 97 2.79 -17.17 -4.35
CA ALA A 97 4.03 -17.81 -3.91
C ALA A 97 4.78 -17.05 -2.79
N ILE A 98 4.38 -15.83 -2.45
CA ILE A 98 5.00 -15.07 -1.35
C ILE A 98 4.63 -15.72 0.00
N GLN A 99 5.63 -15.95 0.85
CA GLN A 99 5.45 -16.54 2.17
C GLN A 99 5.04 -15.46 3.18
N CYS A 100 3.73 -15.23 3.33
CA CYS A 100 3.14 -14.42 4.39
C CYS A 100 1.67 -14.79 4.61
N ASP A 101 1.15 -14.47 5.79
CA ASP A 101 -0.21 -14.83 6.20
C ASP A 101 -1.27 -14.19 5.30
N VAL A 102 -1.06 -12.94 4.91
CA VAL A 102 -2.00 -12.16 4.09
C VAL A 102 -1.34 -11.73 2.80
N ARG A 103 -2.01 -12.04 1.69
CA ARG A 103 -1.71 -11.55 0.33
C ARG A 103 -3.01 -11.05 -0.28
N GLN A 104 -2.97 -9.90 -0.94
CA GLN A 104 -4.20 -9.22 -1.36
C GLN A 104 -4.24 -8.91 -2.85
N VAL A 105 -5.43 -8.99 -3.41
CA VAL A 105 -5.78 -8.44 -4.72
C VAL A 105 -6.84 -7.38 -4.51
N LYS A 106 -6.52 -6.14 -4.88
CA LYS A 106 -7.44 -4.99 -4.81
C LYS A 106 -8.01 -4.74 -6.21
N LEU A 107 -9.32 -4.75 -6.34
CA LEU A 107 -10.01 -4.38 -7.56
C LEU A 107 -10.40 -2.91 -7.50
N SER A 108 -9.70 -2.08 -8.27
CA SER A 108 -9.98 -0.65 -8.41
C SER A 108 -10.87 -0.42 -9.61
N HIS A 109 -11.92 0.40 -9.45
CA HIS A 109 -12.77 0.81 -10.56
C HIS A 109 -12.08 1.80 -11.50
N LEU A 110 -10.92 2.35 -11.12
CA LEU A 110 -10.22 3.35 -11.94
C LEU A 110 -9.55 2.71 -13.16
N LYS A 111 -9.29 3.52 -14.19
CA LYS A 111 -8.56 3.10 -15.40
C LYS A 111 -7.06 2.92 -15.17
N GLU A 112 -6.49 3.70 -14.27
CA GLU A 112 -5.05 3.73 -13.97
C GLU A 112 -4.83 4.45 -12.62
N PRO A 113 -3.66 4.28 -11.99
CA PRO A 113 -3.33 5.02 -10.77
C PRO A 113 -3.17 6.51 -11.05
N SER A 114 -3.81 7.34 -10.23
CA SER A 114 -3.66 8.81 -10.27
C SER A 114 -2.85 9.34 -9.08
N GLY A 115 -3.08 8.79 -7.88
CA GLY A 115 -2.39 9.13 -6.64
C GLY A 115 -1.77 7.90 -5.97
N LEU A 116 -0.53 8.03 -5.54
CA LEU A 116 0.30 6.94 -5.04
C LEU A 116 0.89 7.27 -3.66
N GLY A 117 0.01 7.73 -2.78
CA GLY A 117 0.33 8.29 -1.48
C GLY A 117 0.01 9.78 -1.42
N TRP A 118 0.59 10.46 -0.44
CA TRP A 118 0.24 11.85 -0.14
C TRP A 118 0.94 12.88 -1.03
N VAL A 119 2.07 12.50 -1.63
CA VAL A 119 2.94 13.43 -2.37
C VAL A 119 3.27 12.95 -3.79
N THR A 120 2.83 11.74 -4.16
CA THR A 120 3.07 11.18 -5.49
C THR A 120 1.79 11.23 -6.31
N LYS A 121 1.85 11.96 -7.42
CA LYS A 121 0.82 11.98 -8.47
C LYS A 121 1.44 11.44 -9.74
N LEU A 122 0.75 10.53 -10.44
CA LEU A 122 1.14 10.14 -11.79
C LEU A 122 0.42 11.01 -12.80
N ASP A 123 1.07 11.13 -13.97
CA ASP A 123 0.44 11.75 -15.13
C ASP A 123 -0.76 10.90 -15.58
N GLU A 124 -1.78 11.57 -16.09
CA GLU A 124 -2.89 10.92 -16.79
C GLU A 124 -2.38 10.30 -18.10
N GLY A 125 -2.96 9.17 -18.49
CA GLY A 125 -2.52 8.36 -19.62
C GLY A 125 -1.24 7.56 -19.35
N ASN A 126 -0.94 7.25 -18.08
CA ASN A 126 0.24 6.44 -17.73
C ASN A 126 0.10 4.96 -18.10
N ASP A 127 -1.11 4.50 -18.45
CA ASP A 127 -1.39 3.14 -18.92
C ASP A 127 -0.78 2.06 -18.00
N THR A 128 -0.89 2.28 -16.68
CA THR A 128 -0.46 1.32 -15.65
C THR A 128 -1.67 0.50 -15.17
N PRO A 129 -1.90 -0.70 -15.72
CA PRO A 129 -3.04 -1.56 -15.36
C PRO A 129 -2.87 -2.27 -14.02
N VAL A 130 -1.64 -2.43 -13.53
CA VAL A 130 -1.33 -3.16 -12.30
C VAL A 130 -0.25 -2.46 -11.48
N VAL A 131 -0.49 -2.36 -10.18
CA VAL A 131 0.49 -1.90 -9.19
C VAL A 131 0.67 -2.95 -8.11
N PHE A 132 1.91 -3.36 -7.85
CA PHE A 132 2.27 -4.15 -6.68
C PHE A 132 2.72 -3.24 -5.53
N SER A 133 2.18 -3.44 -4.35
CA SER A 133 2.53 -2.73 -3.12
C SER A 133 3.02 -3.70 -2.05
N VAL A 134 4.06 -3.32 -1.32
CA VAL A 134 4.56 -4.12 -0.19
C VAL A 134 5.15 -3.20 0.89
N GLY A 135 4.72 -3.40 2.14
CA GLY A 135 5.27 -2.74 3.32
C GLY A 135 6.35 -3.57 4.01
N ASN A 136 7.12 -2.93 4.88
CA ASN A 136 8.21 -3.57 5.62
C ASN A 136 7.97 -3.48 7.14
N GLN A 137 7.47 -4.57 7.74
CA GLN A 137 7.13 -4.62 9.16
C GLN A 137 8.35 -4.32 10.05
N LYS A 138 9.53 -4.88 9.72
CA LYS A 138 10.75 -4.64 10.49
C LYS A 138 11.11 -3.14 10.55
N ARG A 139 10.88 -2.41 9.47
CA ARG A 139 11.12 -0.96 9.42
C ARG A 139 10.09 -0.19 10.25
N ILE A 140 8.82 -0.61 10.22
CA ILE A 140 7.78 -0.07 11.09
C ILE A 140 8.12 -0.29 12.56
N ASP A 141 8.54 -1.51 12.94
CA ASP A 141 8.86 -1.85 14.32
C ASP A 141 10.04 -1.00 14.85
N GLN A 142 11.07 -0.81 14.01
CA GLN A 142 12.22 0.04 14.33
C GLN A 142 11.81 1.50 14.55
N TRP A 143 10.96 2.04 13.67
CA TRP A 143 10.41 3.39 13.82
C TRP A 143 9.53 3.50 15.06
N TYR A 144 8.62 2.55 15.28
CA TYR A 144 7.67 2.55 16.38
C TYR A 144 8.35 2.46 17.76
N ALA A 145 9.50 1.80 17.84
CA ALA A 145 10.32 1.73 19.05
C ALA A 145 10.90 3.10 19.46
N GLN A 146 11.00 4.06 18.53
CA GLN A 146 11.66 5.35 18.73
C GLN A 146 10.69 6.54 18.64
N VAL A 147 9.54 6.36 18.00
CA VAL A 147 8.58 7.44 17.80
C VAL A 147 7.98 7.92 19.13
N ARG A 148 7.90 9.25 19.29
CA ARG A 148 7.18 9.85 20.42
C ARG A 148 5.70 9.45 20.38
N LYS A 149 5.08 9.31 21.55
CA LYS A 149 3.65 8.99 21.69
C LYS A 149 2.95 10.10 22.48
N PRO A 150 1.92 10.76 21.92
CA PRO A 150 1.32 10.55 20.60
C PRO A 150 2.20 11.06 19.45
N PHE A 151 1.97 10.54 18.25
CA PHE A 151 2.62 10.99 17.02
C PHE A 151 1.65 11.89 16.23
N GLY A 152 1.83 13.21 16.36
CA GLY A 152 0.86 14.17 15.85
C GLY A 152 -0.49 14.01 16.57
N VAL A 153 -1.54 13.70 15.81
CA VAL A 153 -2.88 13.41 16.35
C VAL A 153 -3.15 11.91 16.55
N MET A 154 -2.20 11.04 16.19
CA MET A 154 -2.37 9.59 16.27
C MET A 154 -1.87 9.05 17.61
N GLU A 155 -2.77 8.36 18.31
CA GLU A 155 -2.44 7.62 19.53
C GLU A 155 -2.46 6.12 19.25
N PHE A 156 -1.27 5.56 19.08
CA PHE A 156 -1.06 4.15 18.81
C PHE A 156 -1.23 3.29 20.06
N THR A 157 -2.06 2.26 19.98
CA THR A 157 -2.27 1.25 21.03
C THR A 157 -1.31 0.05 20.89
N ALA A 158 -0.80 -0.20 19.69
CA ALA A 158 0.23 -1.20 19.37
C ALA A 158 1.11 -0.71 18.20
N ALA A 159 2.12 -1.50 17.81
CA ALA A 159 2.88 -1.25 16.60
C ALA A 159 1.93 -1.36 15.38
N PRO A 160 1.99 -0.44 14.39
CA PRO A 160 1.21 -0.58 13.17
C PRO A 160 1.58 -1.85 12.40
N VAL A 161 0.66 -2.32 11.56
CA VAL A 161 0.85 -3.47 10.68
C VAL A 161 1.18 -2.98 9.27
N ALA A 162 2.26 -3.49 8.71
CA ALA A 162 2.71 -3.21 7.36
C ALA A 162 1.65 -3.56 6.31
N VAL A 163 1.70 -2.85 5.18
CA VAL A 163 0.93 -3.25 3.99
C VAL A 163 1.35 -4.66 3.57
N PRO A 164 0.43 -5.65 3.51
CA PRO A 164 0.76 -6.96 2.99
C PRO A 164 1.10 -6.86 1.50
N PRO A 165 1.83 -7.84 0.93
CA PRO A 165 1.97 -7.96 -0.51
C PRO A 165 0.60 -7.88 -1.20
N THR A 166 0.44 -6.87 -2.04
CA THR A 166 -0.85 -6.50 -2.62
C THR A 166 -0.69 -6.20 -4.10
N LEU A 167 -1.51 -6.83 -4.96
CA LEU A 167 -1.68 -6.42 -6.35
C LEU A 167 -2.96 -5.59 -6.48
N THR A 168 -2.86 -4.36 -6.95
CA THR A 168 -4.01 -3.54 -7.33
C THR A 168 -4.21 -3.63 -8.84
N LEU A 169 -5.39 -4.08 -9.25
CA LEU A 169 -5.81 -4.20 -10.65
C LEU A 169 -6.76 -3.05 -10.97
N PHE A 170 -6.47 -2.31 -12.04
CA PHE A 170 -7.28 -1.19 -12.51
C PHE A 170 -8.28 -1.67 -13.56
N VAL A 171 -9.50 -1.96 -13.13
CA VAL A 171 -10.48 -2.74 -13.90
C VAL A 171 -11.01 -2.01 -15.14
N GLN A 172 -11.04 -0.67 -15.12
CA GLN A 172 -11.38 0.09 -16.34
C GLN A 172 -10.26 0.07 -17.40
N ASN A 173 -9.07 -0.43 -17.08
CA ASN A 173 -8.03 -0.62 -18.08
C ASN A 173 -8.41 -1.78 -19.00
N GLU A 174 -8.36 -1.58 -20.32
CA GLU A 174 -8.76 -2.58 -21.33
C GLU A 174 -7.96 -3.89 -21.28
N LYS A 175 -6.77 -3.87 -20.66
CA LYS A 175 -5.92 -5.05 -20.46
C LYS A 175 -6.36 -5.91 -19.28
N ILE A 176 -7.20 -5.39 -18.40
CA ILE A 176 -7.73 -6.11 -17.24
C ILE A 176 -9.10 -6.68 -17.58
N LYS A 177 -9.18 -8.01 -17.60
CA LYS A 177 -10.42 -8.73 -17.89
C LYS A 177 -10.77 -9.63 -16.72
N LEU A 178 -11.69 -9.18 -15.87
CA LEU A 178 -12.04 -9.88 -14.62
C LEU A 178 -12.46 -11.33 -14.85
N ASP A 179 -13.26 -11.59 -15.87
CA ASP A 179 -13.81 -12.92 -16.16
C ASP A 179 -12.74 -13.93 -16.64
N GLU A 180 -11.56 -13.45 -17.03
CA GLU A 180 -10.42 -14.25 -17.48
C GLU A 180 -9.34 -14.43 -16.38
N LEU A 181 -9.54 -13.84 -15.19
CA LEU A 181 -8.58 -13.92 -14.08
C LEU A 181 -8.60 -15.29 -13.40
N LYS A 182 -7.41 -15.86 -13.24
CA LYS A 182 -7.13 -17.10 -12.50
C LYS A 182 -6.51 -16.73 -11.16
N ILE A 183 -7.33 -16.34 -10.19
CA ILE A 183 -6.84 -15.97 -8.86
C ILE A 183 -6.63 -17.22 -8.00
N PRO A 184 -5.38 -17.56 -7.62
CA PRO A 184 -5.11 -18.72 -6.77
C PRO A 184 -5.84 -18.67 -5.42
N ASP A 185 -6.06 -19.84 -4.83
CA ASP A 185 -6.62 -19.97 -3.48
C ASP A 185 -5.70 -19.34 -2.44
N GLY A 186 -6.28 -18.86 -1.34
CA GLY A 186 -5.55 -18.18 -0.27
C GLY A 186 -5.18 -16.71 -0.55
N LEU A 187 -5.46 -16.19 -1.75
CA LEU A 187 -5.42 -14.73 -1.99
C LEU A 187 -6.74 -14.08 -1.53
N ALA A 188 -6.63 -13.09 -0.66
CA ALA A 188 -7.77 -12.24 -0.30
C ALA A 188 -8.06 -11.27 -1.45
N VAL A 189 -9.30 -11.22 -1.92
CA VAL A 189 -9.72 -10.36 -3.03
C VAL A 189 -10.82 -9.43 -2.54
N ASP A 190 -10.63 -8.13 -2.71
CA ASP A 190 -11.61 -7.13 -2.31
C ASP A 190 -11.57 -5.89 -3.19
N PHE A 191 -12.60 -5.05 -3.07
CA PHE A 191 -12.62 -3.75 -3.72
C PHE A 191 -11.70 -2.77 -2.99
N GLY A 192 -10.92 -1.99 -3.74
CA GLY A 192 -10.10 -0.95 -3.13
C GLY A 192 -9.08 -0.34 -4.06
N TYR A 193 -8.26 0.52 -3.46
CA TYR A 193 -7.23 1.30 -4.15
C TYR A 193 -5.83 0.84 -3.74
N VAL A 194 -4.81 1.42 -4.39
CA VAL A 194 -3.41 1.19 -4.03
C VAL A 194 -3.21 1.55 -2.55
N PRO A 195 -2.72 0.62 -1.71
CA PRO A 195 -2.44 0.92 -0.31
C PRO A 195 -1.25 1.88 -0.21
N THR A 196 -1.41 2.93 0.60
CA THR A 196 -0.43 4.03 0.71
C THR A 196 0.18 4.18 2.10
N VAL A 197 -0.48 3.61 3.12
CA VAL A 197 -0.08 3.62 4.53
C VAL A 197 -0.44 2.27 5.16
N PHE A 198 -0.11 2.11 6.45
CA PHE A 198 -0.32 0.89 7.24
C PHE A 198 -1.61 0.12 6.90
N HIS A 199 -1.51 -1.21 6.86
CA HIS A 199 -2.67 -2.09 6.75
C HIS A 199 -3.60 -1.96 7.98
N GLN A 200 -3.00 -1.77 9.14
CA GLN A 200 -3.66 -1.43 10.40
C GLN A 200 -2.80 -0.39 11.09
N ALA A 201 -3.34 0.79 11.39
CA ALA A 201 -2.57 1.78 12.12
C ALA A 201 -2.44 1.42 13.61
N ASN A 202 -3.35 0.59 14.15
CA ASN A 202 -3.46 0.25 15.56
C ASN A 202 -3.57 1.50 16.43
N THR A 203 -4.54 2.35 16.10
CA THR A 203 -4.84 3.58 16.85
C THR A 203 -6.14 3.46 17.66
N LYS A 204 -6.29 4.30 18.68
CA LYS A 204 -7.56 4.39 19.43
C LYS A 204 -8.78 4.71 18.56
N LEU A 205 -8.59 5.45 17.47
CA LEU A 205 -9.66 5.81 16.53
C LEU A 205 -10.15 4.58 15.74
N GLU A 206 -9.23 3.70 15.33
CA GLU A 206 -9.57 2.48 14.60
C GLU A 206 -10.35 1.49 15.49
N ALA A 207 -10.02 1.40 16.77
CA ALA A 207 -10.68 0.46 17.69
C ALA A 207 -12.19 0.70 17.87
N GLY A 208 -12.69 1.89 17.51
CA GLY A 208 -14.10 2.26 17.59
C GLY A 208 -14.83 2.31 16.25
N THR A 209 -14.15 2.01 15.13
CA THR A 209 -14.72 2.15 13.78
C THR A 209 -14.74 0.80 13.09
N GLU A 210 -15.92 0.32 12.72
CA GLU A 210 -16.04 -0.87 11.88
C GLU A 210 -15.47 -0.56 10.49
N LYS A 211 -14.59 -1.43 9.99
CA LYS A 211 -14.03 -1.25 8.64
C LYS A 211 -15.16 -1.48 7.63
N PRO A 212 -15.44 -0.53 6.74
CA PRO A 212 -16.47 -0.73 5.72
C PRO A 212 -16.08 -1.91 4.82
N ASP A 213 -17.05 -2.77 4.54
CA ASP A 213 -16.88 -3.91 3.64
C ASP A 213 -16.80 -3.46 2.17
N SER A 214 -16.46 -4.38 1.27
CA SER A 214 -16.38 -4.05 -0.17
C SER A 214 -17.72 -3.54 -0.73
N THR A 215 -18.84 -4.10 -0.27
CA THR A 215 -20.18 -3.72 -0.73
C THR A 215 -20.49 -2.25 -0.44
N SER A 216 -20.31 -1.83 0.81
CA SER A 216 -20.54 -0.45 1.24
C SER A 216 -19.61 0.54 0.56
N LEU A 217 -18.34 0.15 0.32
CA LEU A 217 -17.38 0.97 -0.42
C LEU A 217 -17.76 1.13 -1.89
N ILE A 218 -18.27 0.06 -2.53
CA ILE A 218 -18.75 0.09 -3.91
C ILE A 218 -19.98 1.01 -4.01
N GLU A 219 -20.97 0.86 -3.14
CA GLU A 219 -22.17 1.70 -3.17
C GLU A 219 -21.83 3.17 -3.00
N LYS A 220 -20.93 3.50 -2.06
CA LYS A 220 -20.43 4.88 -1.91
C LYS A 220 -19.70 5.38 -3.16
N ALA A 221 -18.93 4.52 -3.84
CA ALA A 221 -18.26 4.90 -5.08
C ALA A 221 -19.26 5.18 -6.22
N LYS A 222 -20.40 4.46 -6.26
CA LYS A 222 -21.46 4.66 -7.25
C LYS A 222 -22.17 6.00 -7.12
N GLU A 223 -22.32 6.53 -5.90
CA GLU A 223 -23.04 7.80 -5.66
C GLU A 223 -22.46 8.99 -6.46
N ALA A 224 -21.16 8.95 -6.76
CA ALA A 224 -20.46 10.00 -7.50
C ALA A 224 -19.96 9.53 -8.89
N ALA A 225 -20.32 8.31 -9.31
CA ALA A 225 -19.82 7.69 -10.52
C ALA A 225 -20.51 8.21 -11.78
N ASP A 226 -19.75 8.36 -12.86
CA ASP A 226 -20.32 8.41 -14.20
C ASP A 226 -20.77 7.01 -14.65
N GLN A 227 -21.45 6.92 -15.80
CA GLN A 227 -22.00 5.65 -16.27
C GLN A 227 -20.92 4.56 -16.47
N PRO A 228 -19.78 4.81 -17.16
CA PRO A 228 -18.72 3.80 -17.31
C PRO A 228 -18.16 3.32 -15.95
N THR A 229 -18.05 4.22 -14.97
CA THR A 229 -17.60 3.87 -13.63
C THR A 229 -18.62 3.04 -12.89
N SER A 230 -19.91 3.36 -13.00
CA SER A 230 -20.98 2.55 -12.41
C SER A 230 -21.01 1.13 -12.98
N GLU A 231 -20.89 0.98 -14.30
CA GLU A 231 -20.86 -0.34 -14.96
C GLU A 231 -19.66 -1.17 -14.49
N THR A 232 -18.49 -0.54 -14.33
CA THR A 232 -17.31 -1.21 -13.77
C THR A 232 -17.52 -1.65 -12.32
N LEU A 233 -18.13 -0.79 -11.50
CA LEU A 233 -18.42 -1.08 -10.10
C LEU A 233 -19.40 -2.26 -9.97
N ASP A 234 -20.41 -2.33 -10.83
CA ASP A 234 -21.33 -3.46 -10.90
C ASP A 234 -20.63 -4.75 -11.32
N HIS A 235 -19.72 -4.69 -12.30
CA HIS A 235 -18.91 -5.84 -12.71
C HIS A 235 -18.03 -6.34 -11.56
N ILE A 236 -17.37 -5.44 -10.84
CA ILE A 236 -16.56 -5.80 -9.65
C ILE A 236 -17.45 -6.43 -8.57
N ALA A 237 -18.60 -5.85 -8.26
CA ALA A 237 -19.51 -6.37 -7.23
C ALA A 237 -19.94 -7.81 -7.55
N LYS A 238 -20.36 -8.05 -8.80
CA LYS A 238 -20.76 -9.37 -9.29
C LYS A 238 -19.60 -10.37 -9.22
N TYR A 239 -18.39 -9.95 -9.60
CA TYR A 239 -17.20 -10.79 -9.51
C TYR A 239 -16.89 -11.21 -8.07
N LEU A 240 -16.95 -10.27 -7.13
CA LEU A 240 -16.71 -10.53 -5.70
C LEU A 240 -17.80 -11.40 -5.06
N GLU A 241 -19.05 -11.29 -5.50
CA GLU A 241 -20.14 -12.17 -5.07
C GLU A 241 -19.91 -13.61 -5.56
N ALA A 242 -19.69 -13.81 -6.85
CA ALA A 242 -19.43 -15.13 -7.43
C ALA A 242 -18.22 -15.83 -6.77
N ARG A 243 -17.17 -15.07 -6.43
CA ARG A 243 -16.00 -15.63 -5.73
C ARG A 243 -16.31 -16.06 -4.30
N ARG A 244 -17.13 -15.30 -3.57
CA ARG A 244 -17.56 -15.67 -2.21
C ARG A 244 -18.38 -16.96 -2.22
N GLU A 245 -19.26 -17.12 -3.21
CA GLU A 245 -20.05 -18.35 -3.40
C GLU A 245 -19.15 -19.56 -3.69
N GLN A 246 -18.14 -19.39 -4.55
CA GLN A 246 -17.15 -20.45 -4.85
C GLN A 246 -16.37 -20.88 -3.61
N GLN A 247 -15.95 -19.93 -2.77
CA GLN A 247 -15.22 -20.22 -1.53
C GLN A 247 -16.12 -20.89 -0.48
N ALA A 248 -17.36 -20.43 -0.33
CA ALA A 248 -18.33 -21.04 0.58
C ALA A 248 -18.69 -22.49 0.19
N GLY A 249 -18.68 -22.82 -1.11
CA GLY A 249 -18.95 -24.17 -1.60
C GLY A 249 -17.79 -25.16 -1.43
N GLN A 250 -16.59 -24.71 -1.05
CA GLN A 250 -15.41 -25.56 -0.83
C GLN A 250 -15.21 -25.95 0.64
N GLU A 251 -15.94 -25.33 1.57
CA GLU A 251 -16.01 -25.76 2.97
C GLU A 251 -17.06 -26.88 3.15
N GLU A 252 -16.81 -28.07 2.60
CA GLU A 252 -17.61 -29.24 2.98
C GLU A 252 -17.34 -29.60 4.46
N PRO A 253 -18.37 -29.90 5.26
CA PRO A 253 -18.20 -30.23 6.66
C PRO A 253 -17.36 -31.50 6.78
N CYS A 254 -16.28 -31.44 7.57
CA CYS A 254 -15.60 -32.63 8.05
C CYS A 254 -16.63 -33.52 8.74
N VAL A 255 -17.06 -34.56 8.03
CA VAL A 255 -17.88 -35.62 8.63
C VAL A 255 -16.98 -36.30 9.65
N GLU A 256 -17.17 -35.96 10.92
CA GLU A 256 -16.65 -36.75 12.04
C GLU A 256 -17.20 -38.17 11.87
N THR A 257 -16.34 -39.03 11.35
CA THR A 257 -16.54 -40.48 11.40
C THR A 257 -16.33 -40.88 12.86
N ASN A 258 -17.43 -40.89 13.61
CA ASN A 258 -17.48 -41.60 14.88
C ASN A 258 -17.39 -43.10 14.57
N GLU A 259 -16.18 -43.65 14.64
CA GLU A 259 -15.98 -45.09 14.71
C GLU A 259 -16.36 -45.57 16.12
N GLU A 260 -17.33 -46.49 16.17
CA GLU A 260 -17.79 -47.25 17.35
C GLU A 260 -16.76 -48.25 17.87
#